data_AF-Q7PE28-F1
#
_entry.id   AF-Q7PE28-F1
#
_cell.length_a   1.000
_cell.length_b   1.000
_cell.length_c   1.000
_cell.angle_alpha   90.00
_cell.angle_beta   90.00
_cell.angle_gamma   90.00
#
_symmetry.space_group_name_H-M   'P 1'
#
loop_
_entity.id
_entity.type
_entity.pdbx_description
1 polymer ?
#
loop_
_entity_poly.entity_id
_entity_poly.type
_entity_poly.pdbx_seq_one_letter_code
_entity_poly.pdbx_strand_id
1 'polypeptide(L)'
;MKAKGVLKEYQVIGRKLPSEKEKNPPLFKMHIFAPDHIVAKSRFWYFLRQLRKFKKATGEIVSVKRILEKTPLKVKNFGIWLRYDSRSGTHNMYREYRDLTVGGAVTQCY
;
A
#
# COMPACT_ATOMS: atom_id res chain seq x y z
N MET A 1 1.82 -12.29 -1.02
CA MET A 1 2.01 -11.81 0.36
C MET A 1 1.04 -12.55 1.24
N LYS A 2 1.52 -13.19 2.29
CA LYS A 2 0.64 -13.83 3.27
C LYS A 2 0.19 -12.76 4.26
N ALA A 3 -1.11 -12.53 4.39
CA ALA A 3 -1.64 -11.73 5.49
C ALA A 3 -1.39 -12.54 6.77
N LYS A 4 -0.50 -12.05 7.63
CA LYS A 4 -0.22 -12.65 8.94
C LYS A 4 -0.49 -11.59 9.99
N GLY A 5 -1.42 -11.88 10.90
CA GLY A 5 -1.85 -10.95 11.93
C GLY A 5 -2.53 -9.69 11.37
N VAL A 6 -2.65 -8.68 12.22
CA VAL A 6 -3.30 -7.40 11.87
C VAL A 6 -2.40 -6.58 10.94
N LEU A 7 -2.95 -6.20 9.79
CA LEU A 7 -2.26 -5.35 8.83
C LEU A 7 -2.13 -3.92 9.35
N LYS A 8 -0.97 -3.34 9.12
CA LYS A 8 -0.65 -1.96 9.49
C LYS A 8 -0.60 -1.11 8.23
N GLU A 9 -1.08 0.11 8.33
CA GLU A 9 -1.00 1.08 7.24
C GLU A 9 0.39 1.75 7.23
N TYR A 10 1.03 1.75 6.06
CA TYR A 10 2.29 2.40 5.82
C TYR A 10 2.18 3.41 4.69
N GLN A 11 2.59 4.65 4.95
CA GLN A 11 2.92 5.60 3.91
C GLN A 11 4.33 5.31 3.40
N VAL A 12 4.43 4.91 2.13
CA VAL A 12 5.72 4.71 1.46
C VAL A 12 5.88 5.77 0.39
N ILE A 13 6.99 6.50 0.45
CA ILE A 13 7.38 7.50 -0.54
C ILE A 13 8.66 7.04 -1.22
N GLY A 14 8.65 6.99 -2.54
CA GLY A 14 9.82 6.66 -3.35
C GLY A 14 9.93 7.52 -4.59
N ARG A 15 11.12 7.55 -5.17
CA ARG A 15 11.43 8.30 -6.38
C ARG A 15 12.47 7.57 -7.22
N LYS A 16 12.72 8.11 -8.41
CA LYS A 16 13.86 7.70 -9.22
C LYS A 16 15.15 8.23 -8.66
N LEU A 17 16.25 7.50 -8.90
CA LEU A 17 17.57 8.05 -8.60
C LEU A 17 17.79 9.29 -9.45
N PRO A 18 18.18 10.43 -8.85
CA PRO A 18 18.57 11.62 -9.58
C PRO A 18 19.62 11.29 -10.63
N SER A 19 19.47 11.85 -11.83
CA SER A 19 20.43 11.72 -12.93
C SER A 19 20.74 13.08 -13.52
N GLU A 20 21.81 13.22 -14.30
CA GLU A 20 22.15 14.50 -14.95
C GLU A 20 21.01 15.04 -15.82
N LYS A 21 20.26 14.12 -16.47
CA LYS A 21 19.09 14.47 -17.29
C LYS A 21 17.87 14.88 -16.46
N GLU A 22 17.74 14.36 -15.25
CA GLU A 22 16.59 14.58 -14.37
C GLU A 22 17.07 14.68 -12.92
N LYS A 23 17.46 15.89 -12.52
CA LYS A 23 18.02 16.17 -11.18
C LYS A 23 16.98 16.02 -10.07
N ASN A 24 15.72 16.40 -10.35
CA ASN A 24 14.64 16.40 -9.38
C ASN A 24 13.48 15.49 -9.84
N PRO A 25 13.65 14.16 -9.76
CA PRO A 25 12.59 13.24 -10.17
C PRO A 25 11.38 13.33 -9.22
N PRO A 26 10.16 13.11 -9.74
CA PRO A 26 8.94 13.23 -8.95
C PRO A 26 8.87 12.17 -7.83
N LEU A 27 8.26 12.57 -6.71
CA LEU A 27 8.01 11.71 -5.57
C LEU A 27 6.66 11.01 -5.73
N PHE A 28 6.66 9.68 -5.58
CA PHE A 28 5.46 8.86 -5.57
C PHE A 28 5.13 8.43 -4.14
N LYS A 29 3.90 8.70 -3.70
CA LYS A 29 3.38 8.32 -2.39
C LYS A 29 2.32 7.24 -2.54
N MET A 30 2.42 6.17 -1.75
CA MET A 30 1.39 5.13 -1.67
C MET A 30 1.07 4.78 -0.21
N HIS A 31 -0.20 4.46 0.04
CA HIS A 31 -0.65 3.83 1.27
C HIS A 31 -0.64 2.32 1.06
N ILE A 32 0.16 1.61 1.84
CA ILE A 32 0.39 0.16 1.72
C ILE A 32 -0.01 -0.51 3.03
N PHE A 33 -0.89 -1.50 2.95
CA PHE A 33 -1.28 -2.31 4.10
C PHE A 33 -0.37 -3.54 4.18
N ALA A 34 0.39 -3.68 5.27
CA ALA A 34 1.30 -4.79 5.48
C ALA A 34 1.56 -5.15 6.95
N PRO A 35 2.01 -6.38 7.27
CA PRO A 35 2.38 -6.78 8.63
C PRO A 35 3.56 -5.96 9.20
N ASP A 36 4.51 -5.61 8.33
CA ASP A 36 5.73 -4.90 8.67
C ASP A 36 6.20 -3.98 7.54
N HIS A 37 7.23 -3.18 7.83
CA HIS A 37 7.79 -2.20 6.91
C HIS A 37 8.58 -2.83 5.76
N ILE A 38 9.11 -4.06 5.91
CA ILE A 38 9.89 -4.75 4.88
C ILE A 38 8.93 -5.19 3.76
N VAL A 39 7.81 -5.80 4.13
CA VAL A 39 6.76 -6.20 3.21
C VAL A 39 6.10 -4.97 2.59
N ALA A 40 5.94 -3.87 3.34
CA ALA A 40 5.45 -2.61 2.78
C ALA A 40 6.35 -2.07 1.67
N LYS A 41 7.68 -2.05 1.87
CA LYS A 41 8.65 -1.68 0.82
C LYS A 41 8.55 -2.59 -0.40
N SER A 42 8.43 -3.91 -0.19
CA SER A 42 8.29 -4.88 -1.28
C SER A 42 7.03 -4.63 -2.11
N ARG A 43 5.88 -4.43 -1.45
CA ARG A 43 4.60 -4.16 -2.12
C ARG A 43 4.57 -2.81 -2.83
N PHE A 44 5.21 -1.79 -2.28
CA PHE A 44 5.40 -0.51 -2.96
C PHE A 44 6.07 -0.69 -4.33
N TRP A 45 7.20 -1.41 -4.37
CA TRP A 45 7.88 -1.68 -5.64
C TRP A 45 7.06 -2.52 -6.62
N TYR A 46 6.28 -3.48 -6.11
CA TYR A 46 5.37 -4.29 -6.92
C TYR A 46 4.35 -3.41 -7.66
N PHE A 47 3.64 -2.54 -6.95
CA PHE A 47 2.63 -1.67 -7.57
C PHE A 47 3.25 -0.57 -8.42
N LEU A 48 4.36 0.02 -7.99
CA LEU A 48 5.02 1.08 -8.75
C LEU A 48 5.57 0.55 -10.10
N ARG A 49 5.98 -0.72 -10.15
CA ARG A 49 6.33 -1.40 -11.40
C ARG A 49 5.13 -1.50 -12.35
N GLN A 50 3.95 -1.81 -11.85
CA GLN A 50 2.73 -1.92 -12.66
C GLN A 50 2.26 -0.55 -13.17
N LEU A 51 2.35 0.50 -12.34
CA LEU A 51 1.84 1.83 -12.67
C LEU A 51 2.80 2.68 -13.52
N ARG A 52 4.11 2.59 -13.25
CA ARG A 52 5.12 3.50 -13.84
C ARG A 52 6.33 2.76 -14.44
N LYS A 53 6.27 1.44 -14.58
CA LYS A 53 7.38 0.57 -15.07
C LYS A 53 8.69 0.79 -14.31
N PHE A 54 8.58 1.17 -13.04
CA PHE A 54 9.70 1.56 -12.21
C PHE A 54 10.28 0.38 -11.43
N LYS A 55 11.61 0.28 -11.32
CA LYS A 55 12.30 -0.84 -10.65
C LYS A 55 13.03 -0.37 -9.40
N LYS A 56 13.17 -1.28 -8.43
CA LYS A 56 13.96 -1.05 -7.20
C LYS A 56 15.42 -0.69 -7.51
N ALA A 57 16.01 -1.26 -8.55
CA ALA A 57 17.42 -1.00 -8.90
C ALA A 57 17.67 0.43 -9.40
N THR A 58 16.67 1.06 -10.02
CA THR A 58 16.80 2.39 -10.64
C THR A 58 16.26 3.50 -9.75
N GLY A 59 15.87 3.19 -8.52
CA GLY A 59 15.13 4.08 -7.65
C GLY A 59 15.37 3.83 -6.18
N GLU A 60 14.88 4.75 -5.37
CA GLU A 60 15.04 4.72 -3.93
C GLU A 60 13.72 4.99 -3.21
N ILE A 61 13.63 4.45 -1.99
CA ILE A 61 12.55 4.79 -1.07
C ILE A 61 13.08 5.90 -0.17
N VAL A 62 12.45 7.06 -0.25
CA VAL A 62 12.82 8.26 0.52
C VAL A 62 12.31 8.17 1.95
N SER A 63 11.10 7.62 2.14
CA SER A 63 10.50 7.52 3.47
C SER A 63 9.55 6.33 3.57
N VAL A 64 9.57 5.68 4.73
CA VAL A 64 8.55 4.70 5.14
C VAL A 64 8.06 5.10 6.52
N LYS A 65 6.80 5.48 6.61
CA LYS A 65 6.16 5.88 7.86
C LYS A 65 4.93 5.04 8.12
N ARG A 66 4.80 4.50 9.33
CA ARG A 66 3.55 3.88 9.77
C ARG A 66 2.51 4.96 10.02
N ILE A 67 1.33 4.82 9.44
CA ILE A 67 0.18 5.66 9.74
C ILE A 67 -0.59 5.01 10.88
N LEU A 68 -0.92 5.81 11.89
CA LEU A 68 -1.78 5.42 12.99
C LEU A 68 -3.17 6.02 12.76
N GLU A 69 -4.18 5.27 13.16
CA GLU A 69 -5.57 5.72 13.09
C GLU A 69 -5.77 6.97 13.97
N LYS A 70 -6.40 8.01 13.42
CA LYS A 70 -6.62 9.26 14.16
C LYS A 70 -7.64 9.12 15.28
N THR A 71 -8.65 8.28 15.07
CA THR A 71 -9.76 8.06 16.00
C THR A 71 -9.97 6.55 16.22
N PRO A 72 -9.06 5.87 16.95
CA PRO A 72 -9.09 4.42 17.09
C PRO A 72 -10.23 3.92 18.00
N LEU A 73 -10.88 4.79 18.76
CA LEU A 73 -11.98 4.44 19.68
C LEU A 73 -13.36 4.59 19.04
N LYS A 74 -13.43 5.18 17.84
CA LYS A 74 -14.70 5.45 17.15
C LYS A 74 -14.92 4.40 16.06
N VAL A 75 -16.07 3.73 16.10
CA VAL A 75 -16.49 2.80 15.04
C VAL A 75 -16.79 3.58 13.76
N LYS A 76 -16.30 3.08 12.63
CA LYS A 76 -16.44 3.65 11.29
C LYS A 76 -16.88 2.57 10.30
N ASN A 77 -17.50 3.01 9.20
CA ASN A 77 -17.75 2.17 8.04
C ASN A 77 -16.67 2.47 6.98
N PHE A 78 -16.03 1.44 6.46
CA PHE A 78 -14.95 1.53 5.47
C PHE A 78 -15.38 0.84 4.18
N GLY A 79 -15.48 1.61 3.09
CA GLY A 79 -15.61 1.07 1.75
C GLY A 79 -14.24 0.69 1.18
N ILE A 80 -14.09 -0.55 0.72
CA ILE A 80 -12.86 -1.06 0.11
C ILE A 80 -13.15 -1.46 -1.33
N TRP A 81 -12.47 -0.80 -2.25
CA TRP A 81 -12.38 -1.20 -3.65
C TRP A 81 -11.19 -2.13 -3.80
N LEU A 82 -11.42 -3.31 -4.35
CA LEU A 82 -10.39 -4.30 -4.56
C LEU A 82 -10.50 -4.91 -5.95
N ARG A 83 -9.35 -5.33 -6.45
CA ARG A 83 -9.22 -6.21 -7.61
C ARG A 83 -8.57 -7.49 -7.14
N TYR A 84 -9.18 -8.62 -7.48
CA TYR A 84 -8.67 -9.94 -7.13
C TYR A 84 -8.70 -10.88 -8.33
N ASP A 85 -7.82 -11.87 -8.29
CA ASP A 85 -7.77 -12.93 -9.29
C ASP A 85 -8.50 -14.15 -8.74
N SER A 86 -9.55 -14.58 -9.46
CA SER A 86 -10.25 -15.84 -9.23
C SER A 86 -9.53 -16.98 -9.98
N ARG A 87 -10.07 -18.20 -9.89
CA ARG A 87 -9.56 -19.33 -10.69
C ARG A 87 -9.75 -19.14 -12.21
N SER A 88 -10.68 -18.26 -12.60
CA SER A 88 -11.12 -18.10 -13.99
C SER A 88 -10.86 -16.71 -14.58
N GLY A 89 -10.41 -15.73 -13.79
CA GLY A 89 -10.15 -14.38 -14.29
C GLY A 89 -9.98 -13.32 -13.20
N THR A 90 -9.80 -12.07 -13.63
CA THR A 90 -9.60 -10.93 -12.74
C THR A 90 -10.89 -10.15 -12.56
N HIS A 91 -11.31 -9.88 -11.32
CA HIS A 91 -12.57 -9.20 -11.04
C HIS A 91 -12.36 -8.00 -10.12
N ASN A 92 -13.15 -6.94 -10.33
CA ASN A 92 -13.24 -5.81 -9.41
C ASN A 92 -14.41 -6.04 -8.44
N MET A 93 -14.26 -5.59 -7.21
CA MET A 93 -15.28 -5.67 -6.18
C MET A 93 -15.24 -4.42 -5.30
N TYR A 94 -16.41 -4.00 -4.84
CA TYR A 94 -16.57 -3.04 -3.75
C TYR A 94 -17.21 -3.76 -2.57
N ARG A 95 -16.68 -3.56 -1.37
CA ARG A 95 -17.23 -4.15 -0.15
C ARG A 95 -17.04 -3.22 1.04
N GLU A 96 -18.02 -3.19 1.93
CA GLU A 96 -18.00 -2.36 3.13
C GLU A 96 -17.73 -3.20 4.37
N TYR A 97 -16.96 -2.63 5.30
CA TYR A 97 -16.61 -3.24 6.58
C TYR A 97 -16.83 -2.23 7.72
N ARG A 98 -17.31 -2.71 8.86
CA ARG A 98 -17.47 -1.90 10.07
C ARG A 98 -16.36 -2.25 11.04
N ASP A 99 -15.49 -1.28 11.34
CA ASP A 99 -14.32 -1.48 12.21
C ASP A 99 -13.90 -0.15 12.87
N LEU A 100 -12.96 -0.21 13.82
CA LEU A 100 -12.34 0.92 14.52
C LEU A 100 -11.19 1.55 13.73
N THR A 101 -10.46 0.75 12.94
CA THR A 101 -9.25 1.18 12.22
C THR A 101 -9.25 0.73 10.77
N VAL A 102 -8.59 1.50 9.89
CA VAL A 102 -8.43 1.11 8.47
C VAL A 102 -7.66 -0.21 8.36
N GLY A 103 -6.60 -0.39 9.15
CA GLY A 103 -5.81 -1.63 9.17
C GLY A 103 -6.64 -2.85 9.57
N GLY A 104 -7.54 -2.71 10.54
CA GLY A 104 -8.51 -3.73 10.93
C GLY A 104 -9.47 -4.07 9.80
N ALA A 105 -10.09 -3.05 9.19
CA ALA A 105 -11.04 -3.25 8.09
C ALA A 105 -10.40 -3.96 6.89
N VAL A 106 -9.17 -3.57 6.52
CA VAL A 106 -8.43 -4.25 5.45
C VAL A 106 -8.03 -5.66 5.87
N THR A 107 -7.72 -5.90 7.15
CA THR A 107 -7.45 -7.26 7.65
C THR A 107 -8.68 -8.15 7.54
N GLN A 108 -9.88 -7.66 7.86
CA GLN A 108 -11.14 -8.40 7.67
C GLN A 108 -11.44 -8.69 6.18
N CYS A 109 -10.87 -7.89 5.28
CA CYS A 109 -11.06 -8.04 3.85
C CYS A 109 -10.17 -9.12 3.21
N TYR A 110 -9.08 -9.50 3.89
CA TYR A 110 -8.18 -10.58 3.47
C TYR A 110 -8.66 -11.95 3.93
#